data_AF-A0A6C0BSN8-F1
#
_entry.id   AF-A0A6C0BSN8-F1
#
_cell.length_a   1.000
_cell.length_b   1.000
_cell.length_c   1.000
_cell.angle_alpha   90.00
_cell.angle_beta   90.00
_cell.angle_gamma   90.00
#
_symmetry.space_group_name_H-M   'P 1'
#
loop_
_entity.id
_entity.type
_entity.pdbx_description
1 polymer ?
#
loop_
_entity_poly.entity_id
_entity_poly.type
_entity_poly.pdbx_seq_one_letter_code
_entity_poly.pdbx_strand_id
1 'polypeptide(L)'
;MRRSEKLSFGILCAICVFSILAYQAFRCHEKNKDFKDPLLIQYGIWDIDGWSITHIVFFALLGYLYTKHFVIIMIMGILWELIEDNVMHILTKDISFLNCKKLTTDNVNSKTNNIWWFGRFSDVLMDLFGFGIGYLIRNKIMA
;
A
#
# COMPACT_ATOMS: atom_id res chain seq x y z
N MET A 1 -21.12 -8.21 5.37
CA MET A 1 -20.64 -7.63 6.63
C MET A 1 -21.78 -7.13 7.48
N ARG A 2 -21.76 -7.48 8.77
CA ARG A 2 -22.58 -6.87 9.83
C ARG A 2 -22.16 -5.41 10.06
N ARG A 3 -23.00 -4.60 10.71
CA ARG A 3 -22.74 -3.15 10.92
C ARG A 3 -21.41 -2.88 11.63
N SER A 4 -21.08 -3.65 12.68
CA SER A 4 -19.81 -3.54 13.41
C SER A 4 -18.59 -3.95 12.57
N GLU A 5 -18.73 -4.96 11.71
CA GLU A 5 -17.69 -5.39 10.77
C GLU A 5 -17.41 -4.31 9.72
N LYS A 6 -18.46 -3.68 9.17
CA LYS A 6 -18.31 -2.56 8.23
C LYS A 6 -17.57 -1.39 8.86
N LEU A 7 -17.91 -1.04 10.11
CA LEU A 7 -17.27 0.07 10.82
C LEU A 7 -15.79 -0.23 11.09
N SER A 8 -15.47 -1.40 11.66
CA SER A 8 -14.08 -1.79 11.92
C SER A 8 -13.25 -1.90 10.63
N PHE A 9 -13.82 -2.45 9.56
CA PHE A 9 -13.16 -2.52 8.26
C PHE A 9 -12.88 -1.12 7.71
N GLY A 10 -13.87 -0.23 7.74
CA GLY A 10 -13.70 1.16 7.31
C GLY A 10 -12.64 1.92 8.12
N ILE A 11 -12.62 1.73 9.44
CA ILE A 11 -11.59 2.31 10.32
C ILE A 11 -10.20 1.79 9.94
N LEU A 12 -10.06 0.48 9.70
CA LEU A 12 -8.79 -0.13 9.34
C LEU A 12 -8.27 0.40 7.99
N CYS A 13 -9.16 0.52 6.98
CA CYS A 13 -8.81 1.16 5.70
C CYS A 13 -8.40 2.62 5.89
N ALA A 14 -9.15 3.39 6.70
CA ALA A 14 -8.82 4.79 6.97
C ALA A 14 -7.46 4.96 7.66
N ILE A 15 -7.14 4.07 8.62
CA ILE A 15 -5.82 4.04 9.28
C ILE A 15 -4.72 3.71 8.25
N CYS A 16 -4.95 2.75 7.36
CA CYS A 16 -4.00 2.40 6.31
C CYS A 16 -3.69 3.62 5.42
N VAL A 17 -4.72 4.26 4.87
CA VAL A 17 -4.57 5.47 4.03
C VAL A 17 -3.89 6.60 4.79
N PHE A 18 -4.29 6.86 6.04
CA PHE A 18 -3.65 7.88 6.87
C PHE A 18 -2.18 7.58 7.11
N SER A 19 -1.81 6.32 7.33
CA SER A 19 -0.42 5.90 7.55
C SER A 19 0.44 6.14 6.30
N ILE A 20 -0.09 5.84 5.11
CA ILE A 20 0.60 6.12 3.84
C ILE A 20 0.80 7.62 3.64
N LEU A 21 -0.23 8.43 3.88
CA LEU A 21 -0.14 9.90 3.77
C LEU A 21 0.82 10.51 4.80
N ALA A 22 0.80 10.01 6.04
CA ALA A 22 1.72 10.44 7.09
C ALA A 22 3.16 10.06 6.77
N TYR A 23 3.39 8.84 6.25
CA TYR A 23 4.69 8.39 5.79
C TYR A 23 5.22 9.28 4.66
N GLN A 24 4.36 9.63 3.70
CA GLN A 24 4.70 10.53 2.63
C GLN A 24 5.07 11.94 3.12
N ALA A 25 4.26 12.51 4.01
CA ALA A 25 4.54 13.81 4.60
C ALA A 25 5.86 13.81 5.37
N PHE A 26 6.18 12.73 6.09
CA PHE A 26 7.45 12.55 6.75
C PHE A 26 8.61 12.51 5.75
N ARG A 27 8.50 11.73 4.67
CA ARG A 27 9.53 11.63 3.63
C ARG A 27 9.80 12.96 2.93
N CYS A 28 8.75 13.66 2.51
CA CYS A 28 8.90 14.94 1.80
C CYS A 28 9.33 16.11 2.71
N HIS A 29 9.41 15.90 4.02
CA HIS A 29 9.79 16.96 4.94
C HIS A 29 11.22 17.47 4.65
N GLU A 30 11.43 18.79 4.70
CA GLU A 30 12.69 19.44 4.29
C GLU A 30 13.93 18.96 5.06
N LYS A 31 13.78 18.42 6.27
CA LYS A 31 14.90 17.84 7.03
C LYS A 31 15.33 16.45 6.56
N ASN A 32 14.54 15.81 5.70
CA ASN A 32 14.71 14.42 5.28
C ASN A 32 15.13 14.31 3.79
N LYS A 33 15.85 15.30 3.26
CA LYS A 33 16.25 15.33 1.83
C LYS A 33 17.04 14.10 1.41
N ASP A 34 17.90 13.59 2.30
CA ASP A 34 18.74 12.42 2.08
C ASP A 34 18.12 11.11 2.60
N PHE A 35 16.81 11.11 2.91
CA PHE A 35 16.10 9.92 3.31
C PHE A 35 16.07 8.91 2.16
N LYS A 36 16.54 7.70 2.43
CA LYS A 36 16.44 6.57 1.51
C LYS A 36 15.26 5.73 1.93
N ASP A 37 14.27 5.59 1.06
CA ASP A 37 13.09 4.80 1.38
C ASP A 37 13.43 3.31 1.49
N PRO A 38 13.36 2.70 2.69
CA PRO A 38 13.60 1.27 2.85
C PRO A 38 12.54 0.42 2.13
N LEU A 39 11.36 0.99 1.84
CA LEU A 39 10.29 0.29 1.13
C LEU A 39 10.52 0.23 -0.38
N LEU A 40 11.45 1.02 -0.92
CA LEU A 40 11.88 0.92 -2.32
C LEU A 40 13.00 -0.11 -2.55
N ILE A 41 13.46 -0.79 -1.50
CA ILE A 41 14.45 -1.85 -1.63
C ILE A 41 13.80 -3.03 -2.36
N GLN A 42 14.32 -3.35 -3.55
CA GLN A 42 13.84 -4.47 -4.36
C GLN A 42 14.35 -5.81 -3.83
N TYR A 43 13.47 -6.81 -3.80
CA TYR A 43 13.76 -8.16 -3.33
C TYR A 43 13.60 -9.17 -4.47
N GLY A 44 14.69 -9.44 -5.21
CA GLY A 44 14.78 -10.59 -6.09
C GLY A 44 14.07 -10.46 -7.44
N ILE A 45 13.12 -11.36 -7.73
CA ILE A 45 12.53 -11.57 -9.06
C ILE A 45 11.29 -10.68 -9.21
N TRP A 46 11.19 -9.98 -10.35
CA TRP A 46 10.17 -8.97 -10.71
C TRP A 46 10.40 -7.61 -10.04
N ASP A 47 9.32 -6.86 -9.77
CA ASP A 47 9.27 -5.51 -9.21
C ASP A 47 8.81 -5.50 -7.75
N ILE A 48 9.00 -6.63 -7.05
CA ILE A 48 8.69 -6.80 -5.62
C ILE A 48 9.66 -5.97 -4.79
N ASP A 49 9.13 -5.10 -3.95
CA ASP A 49 9.88 -4.29 -2.99
C ASP A 49 9.22 -4.32 -1.61
N GLY A 50 9.65 -3.42 -0.71
CA GLY A 50 9.05 -3.32 0.61
C GLY A 50 7.57 -2.92 0.58
N TRP A 51 7.12 -2.16 -0.43
CA TRP A 51 5.69 -1.87 -0.60
C TRP A 51 4.90 -3.15 -0.84
N SER A 52 5.37 -4.00 -1.75
CA SER A 52 4.77 -5.32 -1.99
C SER A 52 4.66 -6.16 -0.70
N ILE A 53 5.64 -6.07 0.20
CA ILE A 53 5.56 -6.70 1.52
C ILE A 53 4.45 -6.09 2.40
N THR A 54 4.27 -4.77 2.37
CA THR A 54 3.17 -4.12 3.11
C THR A 54 1.79 -4.56 2.61
N HIS A 55 1.64 -4.77 1.30
CA HIS A 55 0.42 -5.35 0.70
C HIS A 55 0.14 -6.75 1.25
N ILE A 56 1.14 -7.64 1.25
CA ILE A 56 1.00 -8.99 1.83
C ILE A 56 0.55 -8.91 3.29
N VAL A 57 1.21 -8.09 4.10
CA VAL A 57 0.92 -7.99 5.55
C VAL A 57 -0.49 -7.45 5.78
N PHE A 58 -0.87 -6.37 5.09
CA PHE A 58 -2.18 -5.76 5.25
C PHE A 58 -3.30 -6.70 4.79
N PHE A 59 -3.16 -7.31 3.61
CA PHE A 59 -4.16 -8.25 3.11
C PHE A 59 -4.19 -9.55 3.89
N ALA A 60 -3.08 -10.00 4.50
CA ALA A 60 -3.10 -11.11 5.45
C ALA A 60 -3.91 -10.77 6.70
N LEU A 61 -3.79 -9.56 7.24
CA LEU A 61 -4.65 -9.11 8.34
C LEU A 61 -6.13 -9.11 7.91
N LEU A 62 -6.43 -8.62 6.71
CA LEU A 62 -7.80 -8.62 6.18
C LEU A 62 -8.34 -10.03 5.94
N GLY A 63 -7.52 -10.93 5.38
CA GLY A 63 -7.84 -12.34 5.16
C GLY A 63 -8.10 -13.08 6.46
N TYR A 64 -7.36 -12.75 7.52
CA TYR A 64 -7.59 -13.26 8.86
C TYR A 64 -8.91 -12.73 9.44
N LEU A 65 -9.11 -11.41 9.50
CA LEU A 65 -10.29 -10.84 10.17
C LEU A 65 -11.59 -11.07 9.39
N TYR A 66 -11.54 -11.00 8.05
CA TYR A 66 -12.70 -10.88 7.17
C TYR A 66 -12.75 -11.97 6.08
N THR A 67 -12.47 -13.23 6.43
CA THR A 67 -12.44 -14.40 5.53
C THR A 67 -13.63 -14.51 4.55
N LYS A 68 -14.84 -14.10 4.97
CA LYS A 68 -16.07 -14.17 4.16
C LYS A 68 -16.23 -13.02 3.15
N HIS A 69 -15.28 -12.09 3.11
CA HIS A 69 -15.37 -10.85 2.35
C HIS A 69 -14.26 -10.72 1.29
N PHE A 70 -13.72 -11.87 0.84
CA PHE A 70 -12.71 -11.95 -0.20
C PHE A 70 -13.03 -11.06 -1.42
N VAL A 71 -14.19 -11.25 -2.04
CA VAL A 71 -14.54 -10.55 -3.30
C VAL A 71 -14.51 -9.02 -3.13
N ILE A 72 -15.12 -8.49 -2.07
CA ILE A 72 -15.15 -7.03 -1.85
C ILE A 72 -13.76 -6.49 -1.50
N ILE A 73 -12.95 -7.24 -0.76
CA ILE A 73 -11.59 -6.85 -0.39
C ILE A 73 -10.68 -6.81 -1.64
N MET A 74 -10.77 -7.80 -2.53
CA MET A 74 -9.99 -7.80 -3.76
C MET A 74 -10.42 -6.71 -4.73
N ILE A 75 -11.73 -6.43 -4.86
CA ILE A 75 -12.20 -5.29 -5.66
C ILE A 75 -11.64 -3.99 -5.12
N MET A 76 -11.63 -3.80 -3.79
CA MET A 76 -11.05 -2.61 -3.16
C MET A 76 -9.54 -2.49 -3.40
N GLY A 77 -8.78 -3.59 -3.33
CA GLY A 77 -7.35 -3.60 -3.67
C GLY A 77 -7.09 -3.20 -5.12
N ILE A 78 -7.81 -3.80 -6.07
CA ILE A 78 -7.70 -3.43 -7.49
C ILE A 78 -8.07 -1.95 -7.72
N LEU A 79 -9.16 -1.47 -7.11
CA LEU A 79 -9.55 -0.06 -7.22
C LEU A 79 -8.50 0.87 -6.61
N TRP A 80 -7.84 0.45 -5.53
CA TRP A 80 -6.77 1.18 -4.90
C TRP A 80 -5.57 1.33 -5.84
N GLU A 81 -5.09 0.24 -6.44
CA GLU A 81 -4.02 0.29 -7.46
C GLU A 81 -4.36 1.22 -8.63
N LEU A 82 -5.61 1.19 -9.10
CA LEU A 82 -6.07 2.10 -10.16
C LEU A 82 -6.08 3.58 -9.72
N ILE A 83 -6.43 3.85 -8.47
CA ILE A 83 -6.37 5.21 -7.88
C ILE A 83 -4.91 5.66 -7.78
N GLU A 84 -4.00 4.79 -7.38
CA GLU A 84 -2.58 5.11 -7.31
C GLU A 84 -2.01 5.50 -8.68
N ASP A 85 -2.33 4.72 -9.71
CA ASP A 85 -1.86 4.94 -11.08
C ASP A 85 -2.44 6.23 -11.71
N ASN A 86 -3.71 6.55 -11.43
CA ASN A 86 -4.40 7.65 -12.12
C ASN A 86 -4.50 8.96 -11.32
N VAL A 87 -4.72 8.87 -10.01
CA VAL A 87 -5.10 10.01 -9.17
C VAL A 87 -3.92 10.53 -8.37
N MET A 88 -3.06 9.64 -7.86
CA MET A 88 -1.98 10.07 -6.97
C MET A 88 -0.89 10.87 -7.68
N HIS A 89 -0.72 10.70 -8.99
CA HIS A 89 0.15 11.55 -9.82
C HIS A 89 -0.30 13.02 -9.86
N ILE A 90 -1.59 13.28 -9.67
CA ILE A 90 -2.16 14.63 -9.64
C ILE A 90 -2.01 15.20 -8.23
N LEU A 91 -2.43 14.44 -7.22
CA LEU A 91 -2.41 14.88 -5.82
C LEU A 91 -0.99 15.15 -5.28
N THR A 92 -0.01 14.35 -5.66
CA THR A 92 1.39 14.54 -5.22
C THR A 92 2.07 15.76 -5.86
N LYS A 93 1.55 16.26 -6.99
CA LYS A 93 2.06 17.48 -7.63
C LYS A 93 1.55 18.75 -6.99
N ASP A 94 0.25 18.79 -6.66
CA ASP A 94 -0.43 20.02 -6.24
C ASP A 94 -0.42 20.25 -4.73
N ILE A 95 -0.23 19.20 -3.92
CA ILE A 95 -0.24 19.31 -2.46
C ILE A 95 1.19 19.46 -1.93
N SER A 96 1.51 20.63 -1.37
CA SER A 96 2.87 21.04 -0.98
C SER A 96 3.58 20.09 -0.03
N PHE A 97 2.88 19.48 0.94
CA PHE A 97 3.47 18.54 1.89
C PHE A 97 3.58 17.09 1.36
N LEU A 98 2.89 16.79 0.25
CA LEU A 98 3.03 15.51 -0.47
C LEU A 98 4.04 15.62 -1.62
N ASN A 99 4.55 16.82 -1.88
CA ASN A 99 5.44 17.09 -2.99
C ASN A 99 6.91 16.86 -2.59
N CYS A 100 7.45 15.72 -3.02
CA CYS A 100 8.80 15.26 -2.70
C CYS A 100 9.89 15.80 -3.64
N LYS A 101 9.65 16.90 -4.38
CA LYS A 101 10.64 17.51 -5.31
C LYS A 101 12.01 17.84 -4.71
N LYS A 102 12.12 17.91 -3.38
CA LYS A 102 13.36 18.23 -2.65
C LYS A 102 14.19 17.00 -2.23
N LEU A 103 13.72 15.77 -2.44
CA LEU A 103 14.50 14.56 -2.14
C LEU A 103 15.63 14.36 -3.15
N THR A 104 16.81 14.01 -2.64
CA THR A 104 18.05 13.84 -3.41
C THR A 104 18.42 12.37 -3.63
N THR A 105 17.88 11.48 -2.80
CA THR A 105 18.36 10.10 -2.62
C THR A 105 17.49 9.00 -3.25
N ASP A 106 16.25 9.29 -3.61
CA ASP A 106 15.29 8.29 -4.13
C ASP A 106 15.22 8.24 -5.68
N ASN A 107 16.28 8.66 -6.37
CA ASN A 107 16.41 8.62 -7.85
C ASN A 107 16.72 7.22 -8.43
N VAL A 108 16.30 6.16 -7.77
CA VAL A 108 16.58 4.79 -8.25
C VAL A 108 15.48 4.40 -9.24
N ASN A 109 15.76 4.61 -10.54
CA ASN A 109 15.00 4.23 -11.74
C ASN A 109 13.86 5.16 -12.22
N SER A 110 14.10 6.47 -12.34
CA SER A 110 13.18 7.36 -13.08
C SER A 110 13.28 7.17 -14.61
N LYS A 111 12.66 6.11 -15.13
CA LYS A 111 11.99 6.25 -16.45
C LYS A 111 10.70 7.05 -16.30
N THR A 112 10.20 7.22 -15.08
CA THR A 112 9.05 8.05 -14.70
C THR A 112 9.46 8.99 -13.56
N ASN A 113 9.39 10.29 -13.83
CA ASN A 113 9.79 11.39 -12.94
C ASN A 113 9.22 11.26 -11.51
N ASN A 114 10.05 11.11 -10.47
CA ASN A 114 9.72 11.41 -9.05
C ASN A 114 8.42 10.80 -8.48
N ILE A 115 7.88 9.77 -9.10
CA ILE A 115 6.67 9.09 -8.67
C ILE A 115 7.10 7.86 -7.87
N TRP A 116 7.00 7.95 -6.55
CA TRP A 116 7.31 6.85 -5.64
C TRP A 116 6.07 5.99 -5.32
N TRP A 117 4.87 6.54 -5.56
CA TRP A 117 3.58 5.93 -5.26
C TRP A 117 2.80 5.78 -6.55
N PHE A 118 2.72 4.55 -7.04
CA PHE A 118 2.08 4.18 -8.31
C PHE A 118 1.60 2.73 -8.23
N GLY A 119 0.47 2.47 -8.90
CA GLY A 119 -0.12 1.14 -8.87
C GLY A 119 0.70 0.13 -9.66
N ARG A 120 0.77 -1.11 -9.16
CA ARG A 120 1.46 -2.22 -9.83
C ARG A 120 0.60 -3.46 -9.90
N PHE A 121 0.70 -4.17 -11.03
CA PHE A 121 0.03 -5.45 -11.17
C PHE A 121 0.58 -6.50 -10.18
N SER A 122 1.87 -6.45 -9.86
CA SER A 122 2.47 -7.31 -8.83
C SER A 122 1.85 -7.06 -7.45
N ASP A 123 1.48 -5.83 -7.10
CA ASP A 123 0.84 -5.51 -5.82
C ASP A 123 -0.58 -6.11 -5.73
N VAL A 124 -1.35 -6.18 -6.84
CA VAL A 124 -2.62 -6.95 -6.89
C VAL A 124 -2.40 -8.44 -6.58
N LEU A 125 -1.29 -9.02 -7.06
CA LEU A 125 -0.95 -10.41 -6.76
C LEU A 125 -0.52 -10.58 -5.29
N MET A 126 0.17 -9.59 -4.73
CA MET A 126 0.54 -9.57 -3.32
C MET A 126 -0.68 -9.46 -2.40
N ASP A 127 -1.68 -8.68 -2.78
CA ASP A 127 -2.98 -8.60 -2.09
C ASP A 127 -3.65 -9.97 -2.03
N LEU A 128 -3.71 -10.66 -3.17
CA LEU A 128 -4.30 -11.99 -3.28
C LEU A 128 -3.54 -13.00 -2.41
N PHE A 129 -2.20 -12.97 -2.48
CA PHE A 129 -1.34 -13.86 -1.72
C PHE A 129 -1.44 -13.62 -0.22
N GLY A 130 -1.38 -12.34 0.21
CA GLY A 130 -1.56 -11.92 1.58
C GLY A 130 -2.89 -12.39 2.13
N PHE A 131 -4.00 -12.12 1.45
CA PHE A 131 -5.32 -12.58 1.87
C PHE A 131 -5.36 -14.10 2.06
N GLY A 132 -4.80 -14.85 1.12
CA GLY A 132 -4.69 -16.31 1.20
C GLY A 132 -3.97 -16.77 2.47
N ILE A 133 -2.83 -16.16 2.80
CA ILE A 133 -2.08 -16.44 4.04
C ILE A 133 -2.97 -16.22 5.27
N GLY A 134 -3.60 -15.04 5.37
CA GLY A 134 -4.48 -14.70 6.49
C GLY A 134 -5.63 -15.68 6.68
N TYR A 135 -6.26 -16.05 5.55
CA TYR A 135 -7.35 -17.02 5.51
C TYR A 135 -6.91 -18.39 6.03
N LEU A 136 -5.77 -18.90 5.56
CA LEU A 136 -5.23 -20.19 5.97
C LEU A 136 -4.85 -20.21 7.46
N ILE A 137 -4.22 -19.14 7.96
CA ILE A 137 -3.86 -19.02 9.38
C ILE A 137 -5.12 -19.11 10.24
N ARG A 138 -6.16 -18.35 9.89
CA ARG A 138 -7.42 -18.36 10.64
C ARG A 138 -8.09 -19.73 10.64
N ASN A 139 -8.14 -20.39 9.49
CA ASN A 139 -8.76 -21.70 9.39
C ASN A 139 -7.99 -22.77 10.18
N LYS A 140 -6.66 -22.66 10.29
CA LYS A 140 -5.86 -23.57 11.13
C LYS A 140 -6.06 -23.34 12.64
N ILE A 141 -6.25 -22.10 13.07
CA ILE A 141 -6.43 -21.76 14.49
C ILE A 141 -7.83 -22.11 14.98
N MET A 142 -8.84 -22.00 14.11
CA MET A 142 -10.25 -22.27 14.46
C MET A 142 -10.73 -23.68 14.08
N ALA A 143 -9.84 -24.54 13.57
CA ALA A 143 -10.09 -25.97 13.34
C ALA A 143 -9.75 -26.77 14.60
#